data_AF-A0A438IW19-F1
#
_entry.id   AF-A0A438IW19-F1
#
_cell.length_a   1.000
_cell.length_b   1.000
_cell.length_c   1.000
_cell.angle_alpha   90.00
_cell.angle_beta   90.00
_cell.angle_gamma   90.00
#
_symmetry.space_group_name_H-M   'P 1'
#
loop_
_entity.id
_entity.type
_entity.pdbx_description
1 polymer ?
#
loop_
_entity_poly.entity_id
_entity_poly.type
_entity_poly.pdbx_seq_one_letter_code
_entity_poly.pdbx_strand_id
1 'polypeptide(L)'
;MNGEGTEATCWLECIVKRSLGENEDELRAQGGCFSEGSTPENLKSWGATWAILLVRTNSSLIMLLLQISSCSVLDAVLERSVKAVWVYKKTAEDRFPTLKQYSDQAPPTDKFATHEVKVDFEYKSVEESSKVVPQSKGLKGVKLLGFTDASNVMRHYYMHDVNIFIAEPGNTKAMLAVSALARAMKEMNKVAILRCVWRQGQGSVVIGILTPNVSDKDDIPDSFYFNVLPYAEDVREFQFPSFSNLPASWQPNEEQQEAADNLVKMLDLAPSGSRETLLPDLTPNPVLERFYRHLELKSKHPDAAVPPLDESLKKITEPDPELLSQNKPIIDAFRRRFELKENPKLKKSTRRLFRDRPSGLNEEASMGDGSDGQAIKSIENTSTVGVEKIGDSTPIQDFEAMMSRRDSPEWVGKAINEMKNKIFDLVEDSYEGDNYLKALEYLVALRKGCVLEQEPKQFNDFLHHLYKYCEKHNLNSFCESLASKEIMLINKTEAADSEVTEDEARSLMVKKEPKLE
;
A
#
# COMPACT_ATOMS: atom_id res chain seq x y z
N MET A 1 -60.91 -1.85 39.00
CA MET A 1 -59.45 -2.04 38.90
C MET A 1 -59.24 -2.91 37.67
N ASN A 2 -59.48 -2.42 36.46
CA ASN A 2 -58.77 -1.38 35.69
C ASN A 2 -57.28 -1.69 35.53
N GLY A 3 -56.97 -2.24 34.36
CA GLY A 3 -55.65 -2.48 33.80
C GLY A 3 -55.87 -2.87 32.34
N GLU A 4 -56.49 -1.98 31.58
CA GLU A 4 -56.74 -2.13 30.14
C GLU A 4 -55.39 -2.27 29.42
N GLY A 5 -55.15 -3.44 28.83
CA GLY A 5 -54.13 -3.59 27.80
C GLY A 5 -54.63 -2.93 26.53
N THR A 6 -54.08 -1.76 26.19
CA THR A 6 -54.29 -1.12 24.90
C THR A 6 -53.52 -1.90 23.83
N GLU A 7 -54.14 -2.95 23.29
CA GLU A 7 -53.79 -3.42 21.95
C GLU A 7 -54.06 -2.27 20.98
N ALA A 8 -53.00 -1.66 20.46
CA ALA A 8 -53.09 -0.63 19.44
C ALA A 8 -53.46 -1.27 18.10
N THR A 9 -54.75 -1.56 17.90
CA THR A 9 -55.29 -1.94 16.58
C THR A 9 -55.22 -0.72 15.65
N CYS A 10 -54.28 -0.74 14.70
CA CYS A 10 -54.21 0.23 13.62
C CYS A 10 -55.28 -0.07 12.58
N TRP A 11 -56.21 0.87 12.39
CA TRP A 11 -57.19 0.82 11.30
C TRP A 11 -56.56 1.43 10.04
N LEU A 12 -56.38 0.62 9.00
CA LEU A 12 -55.95 1.06 7.68
C LEU A 12 -57.20 1.39 6.84
N GLU A 13 -57.47 2.68 6.65
CA GLU A 13 -58.45 3.15 5.67
C GLU A 13 -57.70 3.53 4.38
N CYS A 14 -57.86 2.73 3.32
CA CYS A 14 -57.29 3.03 2.01
C CYS A 14 -58.34 3.82 1.19
N ILE A 15 -58.09 5.12 0.97
CA ILE A 15 -58.92 5.95 0.10
C ILE A 15 -58.24 6.00 -1.27
N VAL A 16 -58.79 5.25 -2.23
CA VAL A 16 -58.32 5.24 -3.62
C VAL A 16 -59.03 6.38 -4.37
N LYS A 17 -58.32 7.46 -4.66
CA LYS A 17 -58.82 8.53 -5.54
C LYS A 17 -58.26 8.33 -6.94
N ARG A 18 -59.06 7.85 -7.89
CA ARG A 18 -58.69 7.78 -9.31
C ARG A 18 -58.70 9.19 -9.89
N SER A 19 -57.62 9.60 -10.54
CA SER A 19 -57.59 10.86 -11.28
C SER A 19 -58.27 10.66 -12.63
N LEU A 20 -59.48 11.20 -12.81
CA LEU A 20 -59.94 11.61 -14.13
C LEU A 20 -60.59 12.98 -14.01
N GLY A 21 -60.34 13.81 -15.02
CA GLY A 21 -60.88 15.16 -15.10
C GLY A 21 -62.40 15.16 -15.15
N GLU A 22 -62.94 16.26 -14.62
CA GLU A 22 -64.33 16.74 -14.67
C GLU A 22 -65.35 16.12 -13.68
N ASN A 23 -65.93 17.05 -12.90
CA ASN A 23 -67.06 16.99 -11.96
C ASN A 23 -66.86 16.35 -10.56
N GLU A 24 -67.16 17.16 -9.54
CA GLU A 24 -66.86 16.96 -8.12
C GLU A 24 -67.92 16.20 -7.30
N ASP A 25 -69.00 15.71 -7.90
CA ASP A 25 -70.11 15.09 -7.15
C ASP A 25 -70.37 13.66 -7.63
N GLU A 26 -69.60 12.68 -7.12
CA GLU A 26 -70.08 11.31 -6.82
C GLU A 26 -68.95 10.42 -6.29
N LEU A 27 -69.35 9.39 -5.52
CA LEU A 27 -68.54 8.27 -4.99
C LEU A 27 -67.97 8.42 -3.57
N ARG A 28 -68.90 8.58 -2.62
CA ARG A 28 -68.87 7.83 -1.36
C ARG A 28 -69.23 6.36 -1.67
N ALA A 29 -68.28 5.42 -1.48
CA ALA A 29 -68.41 3.95 -1.30
C ALA A 29 -67.28 3.24 -2.08
N GLN A 30 -66.56 2.21 -1.60
CA GLN A 30 -66.75 1.25 -0.51
C GLN A 30 -65.39 1.03 0.18
N GLY A 31 -65.35 1.09 1.51
CA GLY A 31 -64.16 0.71 2.28
C GLY A 31 -64.05 -0.80 2.40
N GLY A 32 -62.91 -1.37 2.00
CA GLY A 32 -62.54 -2.77 2.24
C GLY A 32 -61.49 -2.86 3.34
N CYS A 33 -61.70 -3.75 4.32
CA CYS A 33 -60.78 -3.99 5.42
C CYS A 33 -59.73 -5.04 5.01
N PHE A 34 -58.44 -4.79 5.32
CA PHE A 34 -57.34 -5.73 5.08
C PHE A 34 -56.85 -6.34 6.40
N SER A 35 -56.59 -7.65 6.43
CA SER A 35 -55.93 -8.36 7.53
C SER A 35 -54.48 -8.73 7.18
N GLU A 36 -53.66 -8.97 8.22
CA GLU A 36 -52.22 -9.29 8.12
C GLU A 36 -51.93 -10.40 7.10
N GLY A 37 -50.97 -10.14 6.19
CA GLY A 37 -50.48 -11.11 5.19
C GLY A 37 -50.77 -10.76 3.73
N SER A 38 -51.37 -9.61 3.42
CA SER A 38 -51.68 -9.22 2.03
C SER A 38 -50.48 -8.56 1.32
N THR A 39 -50.07 -9.07 0.16
CA THR A 39 -48.95 -8.53 -0.64
C THR A 39 -49.39 -7.38 -1.58
N PRO A 40 -48.47 -6.46 -1.98
CA PRO A 40 -48.79 -5.25 -2.74
C PRO A 40 -49.31 -5.47 -4.18
N GLU A 41 -49.35 -6.71 -4.66
CA GLU A 41 -49.71 -7.04 -6.05
C GLU A 41 -51.18 -6.73 -6.37
N ASN A 42 -52.06 -6.77 -5.37
CA ASN A 42 -53.48 -6.48 -5.56
C ASN A 42 -53.77 -5.01 -5.92
N LEU A 43 -52.89 -4.06 -5.52
CA LEU A 43 -53.06 -2.62 -5.78
C LEU A 43 -52.79 -2.23 -7.25
N LYS A 44 -51.94 -2.98 -7.97
CA LYS A 44 -51.65 -2.73 -9.40
C LYS A 44 -52.87 -3.01 -10.30
N SER A 45 -53.73 -3.95 -9.91
CA SER A 45 -54.91 -4.34 -10.70
C SER A 45 -55.95 -3.20 -10.83
N TRP A 46 -55.87 -2.16 -9.99
CA TRP A 46 -56.84 -1.07 -9.94
C TRP A 46 -56.39 0.22 -10.67
N GLY A 47 -55.19 0.22 -11.27
CA GLY A 47 -54.70 1.32 -12.11
C GLY A 47 -54.30 2.59 -11.35
N ALA A 48 -54.06 2.52 -10.04
CA ALA A 48 -53.63 3.67 -9.24
C ALA A 48 -52.10 3.88 -9.35
N THR A 49 -51.68 5.07 -9.77
CA THR A 49 -50.25 5.46 -9.87
C THR A 49 -49.66 6.00 -8.56
N TRP A 50 -50.52 6.28 -7.57
CA TRP A 50 -50.16 6.77 -6.25
C TRP A 50 -51.20 6.30 -5.23
N ALA A 51 -50.76 6.08 -3.99
CA ALA A 51 -51.64 5.78 -2.86
C ALA A 51 -51.35 6.74 -1.71
N ILE A 52 -52.40 7.21 -1.03
CA ILE A 52 -52.29 8.00 0.20
C ILE A 52 -52.51 7.04 1.36
N LEU A 53 -51.50 6.91 2.22
CA LEU A 53 -51.62 6.16 3.46
C LEU A 53 -51.85 7.16 4.61
N LEU A 54 -53.01 7.05 5.25
CA LEU A 54 -53.33 7.81 6.45
C LEU A 54 -53.11 6.91 7.66
N VAL A 55 -52.03 7.16 8.40
CA VAL A 55 -51.78 6.45 9.66
C VAL A 55 -52.27 7.34 10.79
N ARG A 56 -53.31 6.89 11.47
CA ARG A 56 -53.89 7.57 12.62
C ARG A 56 -53.34 6.92 13.88
N THR A 57 -52.39 7.57 14.55
CA THR A 57 -52.01 7.21 15.93
C THR A 57 -52.76 8.11 16.90
N ASN A 58 -52.93 7.66 18.15
CA ASN A 58 -53.76 8.32 19.18
C ASN A 58 -53.35 9.77 19.52
N SER A 59 -52.31 10.32 18.90
CA SER A 59 -51.82 11.68 19.19
C SER A 59 -51.55 12.55 17.97
N SER A 60 -51.57 12.05 16.73
CA SER A 60 -51.35 12.87 15.52
C SER A 60 -51.72 12.13 14.24
N LEU A 61 -52.20 12.88 13.25
CA LEU A 61 -52.53 12.40 11.90
C LEU A 61 -51.32 12.64 11.00
N ILE A 62 -50.66 11.58 10.53
CA ILE A 62 -49.52 11.68 9.60
C ILE A 62 -49.99 11.24 8.22
N MET A 63 -49.86 12.14 7.24
CA MET A 63 -50.08 11.89 5.81
C MET A 63 -48.78 11.46 5.16
N LEU A 64 -48.74 10.26 4.58
CA LEU A 64 -47.67 9.83 3.66
C LEU A 64 -48.22 9.60 2.26
N LEU A 65 -47.59 10.26 1.27
CA LEU A 65 -47.77 10.00 -0.15
C LEU A 65 -46.74 8.94 -0.58
N LEU A 66 -47.22 7.76 -0.98
CA LEU A 66 -46.38 6.68 -1.47
C LEU A 66 -46.52 6.53 -2.98
N GLN A 67 -45.39 6.59 -3.68
CA GLN A 67 -45.29 6.20 -5.09
C GLN A 67 -44.83 4.75 -5.13
N ILE A 68 -45.64 3.88 -5.73
CA ILE A 68 -45.45 2.43 -5.70
C ILE A 68 -44.38 2.05 -6.73
N SER A 69 -43.13 2.18 -6.34
CA SER A 69 -41.98 1.58 -7.01
C SER A 69 -40.97 1.15 -5.95
N SER A 70 -40.76 -0.16 -5.86
CA SER A 70 -39.76 -0.82 -5.02
C SER A 70 -38.38 -0.14 -5.12
N CYS A 71 -37.74 0.08 -3.96
CA CYS A 71 -36.38 0.60 -3.73
C CYS A 71 -36.13 2.12 -3.61
N SER A 72 -37.12 3.02 -3.74
CA SER A 72 -36.82 4.47 -3.86
C SER A 72 -36.90 5.34 -2.59
N VAL A 73 -37.37 4.82 -1.44
CA VAL A 73 -37.60 5.68 -0.25
C VAL A 73 -36.28 6.18 0.37
N LEU A 74 -35.23 5.34 0.43
CA LEU A 74 -33.94 5.75 0.99
C LEU A 74 -33.10 6.58 0.01
N ASP A 75 -33.15 6.26 -1.29
CA ASP A 75 -32.55 7.10 -2.33
C ASP A 75 -33.15 8.50 -2.30
N ALA A 76 -34.46 8.63 -2.08
CA ALA A 76 -35.10 9.94 -1.91
C ALA A 76 -34.70 10.64 -0.60
N VAL A 77 -34.51 9.92 0.51
CA VAL A 77 -34.06 10.51 1.78
C VAL A 77 -32.62 10.99 1.65
N LEU A 78 -31.69 10.21 1.08
CA LEU A 78 -30.31 10.65 0.92
C LEU A 78 -30.14 11.66 -0.21
N GLU A 79 -30.75 11.51 -1.39
CA GLU A 79 -30.66 12.56 -2.44
C GLU A 79 -31.31 13.89 -2.02
N ARG A 80 -32.40 13.87 -1.24
CA ARG A 80 -32.97 15.13 -0.69
C ARG A 80 -32.21 15.66 0.53
N SER A 81 -31.60 14.80 1.36
CA SER A 81 -30.90 15.22 2.60
C SER A 81 -29.42 15.53 2.41
N VAL A 82 -28.76 15.05 1.35
CA VAL A 82 -27.35 15.35 1.04
C VAL A 82 -27.12 16.85 0.73
N LYS A 83 -28.19 17.65 0.59
CA LYS A 83 -28.06 19.12 0.58
C LYS A 83 -27.65 19.71 1.93
N ALA A 84 -27.85 19.00 3.04
CA ALA A 84 -27.68 19.50 4.41
C ALA A 84 -26.75 18.63 5.25
N VAL A 85 -25.69 18.07 4.65
CA VAL A 85 -24.62 17.34 5.35
C VAL A 85 -23.29 17.99 5.00
N TRP A 86 -22.48 18.26 6.02
CA TRP A 86 -21.17 18.85 5.88
C TRP A 86 -20.10 17.79 6.13
N VAL A 87 -18.98 17.91 5.41
CA VAL A 87 -17.87 16.97 5.50
C VAL A 87 -16.62 17.74 5.87
N TYR A 88 -15.96 17.29 6.93
CA TYR A 88 -14.70 17.85 7.41
C TYR A 88 -13.63 16.78 7.38
N LYS A 89 -12.37 17.19 7.22
CA LYS A 89 -11.25 16.29 7.45
C LYS A 89 -11.09 16.11 8.95
N LYS A 90 -11.18 14.88 9.44
CA LYS A 90 -10.89 14.55 10.85
C LYS A 90 -9.39 14.40 11.05
N THR A 91 -8.73 13.73 10.12
CA THR A 91 -7.28 13.61 10.09
C THR A 91 -6.75 14.30 8.84
N ALA A 92 -5.56 14.86 8.96
CA ALA A 92 -4.78 15.34 7.83
C ALA A 92 -3.32 15.12 8.16
N GLU A 93 -2.56 14.64 7.18
CA GLU A 93 -1.11 14.58 7.30
C GLU A 93 -0.54 16.02 7.30
N ASP A 94 0.12 16.40 8.40
CA ASP A 94 0.90 17.63 8.46
C ASP A 94 2.17 17.45 7.63
N ARG A 95 2.29 18.26 6.58
CA ARG A 95 3.42 18.19 5.65
C ARG A 95 4.40 19.31 5.91
N PHE A 96 5.65 19.04 5.59
CA PHE A 96 6.65 20.09 5.50
C PHE A 96 6.24 21.18 4.50
N PRO A 97 6.68 22.43 4.71
CA PRO A 97 6.60 23.45 3.68
C PRO A 97 7.27 22.92 2.41
N THR A 98 6.61 23.09 1.27
CA THR A 98 7.19 22.70 -0.02
C THR A 98 8.46 23.51 -0.24
N LEU A 99 9.62 22.84 -0.17
CA LEU A 99 10.89 23.44 -0.54
C LEU A 99 10.91 23.60 -2.06
N LYS A 100 11.04 24.84 -2.54
CA LYS A 100 11.23 25.10 -3.95
C LYS A 100 12.64 24.63 -4.32
N GLN A 101 12.73 23.83 -5.38
CA GLN A 101 14.04 23.51 -5.96
C GLN A 101 14.57 24.79 -6.61
N TYR A 102 15.71 25.25 -6.11
CA TYR A 102 16.41 26.41 -6.61
C TYR A 102 17.59 25.94 -7.45
N SER A 103 17.73 26.49 -8.66
CA SER A 103 18.91 26.26 -9.50
C SER A 103 19.84 27.46 -9.47
N ASP A 104 21.11 27.22 -9.15
CA ASP A 104 22.21 28.18 -9.19
C ASP A 104 22.82 28.35 -10.59
N GLN A 105 22.31 27.60 -11.58
CA GLN A 105 22.82 27.63 -12.96
C GLN A 105 22.45 28.90 -13.73
N ALA A 106 21.40 29.61 -13.34
CA ALA A 106 21.05 30.90 -13.94
C ALA A 106 21.85 32.03 -13.27
N PRO A 107 22.40 33.02 -14.02
CA PRO A 107 23.14 34.12 -13.43
C PRO A 107 22.27 34.95 -12.46
N PRO A 108 22.81 35.43 -11.32
CA PRO A 108 22.07 36.26 -10.35
C PRO A 108 21.50 37.56 -10.92
N THR A 109 21.92 37.94 -12.13
CA THR A 109 21.57 39.18 -12.83
C THR A 109 20.44 39.01 -13.84
N ASP A 110 19.93 37.80 -14.07
CA ASP A 110 18.83 37.56 -15.00
C ASP A 110 17.49 37.98 -14.38
N LYS A 111 16.91 39.06 -14.89
CA LYS A 111 15.65 39.64 -14.40
C LYS A 111 14.42 38.78 -14.70
N PHE A 112 14.54 37.76 -15.54
CA PHE A 112 13.42 36.91 -15.97
C PHE A 112 13.49 35.48 -15.42
N ALA A 113 14.63 35.07 -14.87
CA ALA A 113 14.80 33.76 -14.26
C ALA A 113 14.17 33.75 -12.86
N THR A 114 13.14 32.93 -12.65
CA THR A 114 12.58 32.70 -11.31
C THR A 114 13.40 31.71 -10.48
N HIS A 115 14.40 31.05 -11.10
CA HIS A 115 15.21 29.96 -10.53
C HIS A 115 14.40 28.76 -9.98
N GLU A 116 13.08 28.76 -10.18
CA GLU A 116 12.15 27.72 -9.76
C GLU A 116 12.01 26.68 -10.88
N VAL A 117 12.34 25.43 -10.59
CA VAL A 117 12.09 24.31 -11.51
C VAL A 117 10.67 23.78 -11.27
N LYS A 118 9.84 23.73 -12.33
CA LYS A 118 8.51 23.11 -12.31
C LYS A 118 8.50 21.91 -13.27
N VAL A 119 7.92 20.80 -12.83
CA VAL A 119 7.75 19.59 -13.64
C VAL A 119 6.26 19.40 -13.86
N ASP A 120 5.83 19.50 -15.11
CA ASP A 120 4.46 19.23 -15.53
C ASP A 120 4.39 17.89 -16.28
N PHE A 121 3.37 17.09 -15.99
CA PHE A 121 3.14 15.80 -16.65
C PHE A 121 1.97 15.93 -17.63
N GLU A 122 2.19 15.51 -18.88
CA GLU A 122 1.17 15.49 -19.92
C GLU A 122 0.90 14.04 -20.33
N TYR A 123 -0.37 13.60 -20.25
CA TYR A 123 -0.78 12.26 -20.66
C TYR A 123 -1.31 12.29 -22.10
N LYS A 124 -0.66 11.56 -23.00
CA LYS A 124 -1.00 11.48 -24.43
C LYS A 124 -1.57 10.11 -24.77
N SER A 125 -2.51 10.05 -25.72
CA SER A 125 -3.01 8.78 -26.25
C SER A 125 -1.88 7.99 -26.90
N VAL A 126 -1.87 6.66 -26.70
CA VAL A 126 -0.90 5.74 -27.32
C VAL A 126 -1.10 5.66 -28.85
N GLU A 127 -2.33 5.87 -29.33
CA GLU A 127 -2.67 5.77 -30.75
C GLU A 127 -2.57 7.12 -31.49
N GLU A 128 -2.81 8.23 -30.79
CA GLU A 128 -2.75 9.59 -31.35
C GLU A 128 -2.02 10.52 -30.36
N SER A 129 -0.71 10.70 -30.54
CA SER A 129 0.13 11.53 -29.66
C SER A 129 -0.28 13.00 -29.58
N SER A 130 -1.11 13.47 -30.52
CA SER A 130 -1.69 14.82 -30.57
C SER A 130 -3.02 14.95 -29.81
N LYS A 131 -3.61 13.84 -29.35
CA LYS A 131 -4.92 13.82 -28.70
C LYS A 131 -4.76 13.60 -27.21
N VAL A 132 -5.00 14.68 -26.46
CA VAL A 132 -5.12 14.62 -25.00
C VAL A 132 -6.42 13.89 -24.68
N VAL A 133 -6.33 12.74 -24.02
CA VAL A 133 -7.52 12.02 -23.54
C VAL A 133 -8.09 12.77 -22.34
N PRO A 134 -9.30 13.35 -22.42
CA PRO A 134 -9.88 14.03 -21.28
C PRO A 134 -10.18 13.02 -20.18
N GLN A 135 -9.72 13.26 -18.96
CA GLN A 135 -10.14 12.47 -17.80
C GLN A 135 -11.67 12.51 -17.69
N SER A 136 -12.31 11.35 -17.51
CA SER A 136 -13.76 11.26 -17.37
C SER A 136 -14.21 12.15 -16.20
N LYS A 137 -15.12 13.10 -16.42
CA LYS A 137 -15.51 14.08 -15.40
C LYS A 137 -16.72 13.58 -14.61
N GLY A 138 -16.54 13.33 -13.32
CA GLY A 138 -17.65 12.98 -12.43
C GLY A 138 -18.54 14.18 -12.08
N LEU A 139 -19.84 13.92 -11.94
CA LEU A 139 -20.77 14.84 -11.28
C LEU A 139 -20.51 14.85 -9.77
N LYS A 140 -20.38 16.05 -9.18
CA LYS A 140 -20.21 16.23 -7.73
C LYS A 140 -21.42 15.63 -7.00
N GLY A 141 -21.17 14.87 -5.95
CA GLY A 141 -22.24 14.34 -5.11
C GLY A 141 -21.79 13.20 -4.21
N VAL A 142 -22.55 13.00 -3.13
CA VAL A 142 -22.46 11.83 -2.26
C VAL A 142 -23.69 10.98 -2.51
N LYS A 143 -23.51 9.72 -2.86
CA LYS A 143 -24.59 8.77 -3.13
C LYS A 143 -24.39 7.53 -2.28
N LEU A 144 -25.44 7.10 -1.59
CA LEU A 144 -25.46 5.79 -0.94
C LEU A 144 -25.55 4.68 -1.99
N LEU A 145 -24.68 3.68 -1.88
CA LEU A 145 -24.73 2.48 -2.72
C LEU A 145 -25.45 1.33 -2.01
N GLY A 146 -25.28 1.22 -0.68
CA GLY A 146 -25.94 0.19 0.11
C GLY A 146 -25.41 0.10 1.54
N PHE A 147 -25.94 -0.85 2.30
CA PHE A 147 -25.48 -1.17 3.66
C PHE A 147 -24.89 -2.57 3.70
N THR A 148 -23.92 -2.77 4.58
CA THR A 148 -23.29 -4.07 4.84
C THR A 148 -23.03 -4.22 6.34
N ASP A 149 -22.77 -5.44 6.79
CA ASP A 149 -22.35 -5.70 8.17
C ASP A 149 -20.99 -5.07 8.44
N ALA A 150 -20.80 -4.52 9.64
CA ALA A 150 -19.52 -3.93 10.03
C ALA A 150 -18.35 -4.93 9.93
N SER A 151 -18.62 -6.23 10.15
CA SER A 151 -17.62 -7.30 10.04
C SER A 151 -17.11 -7.54 8.62
N ASN A 152 -17.87 -7.14 7.59
CA ASN A 152 -17.48 -7.35 6.19
C ASN A 152 -16.40 -6.36 5.74
N VAL A 153 -16.17 -5.29 6.51
CA VAL A 153 -15.17 -4.27 6.19
C VAL A 153 -14.08 -4.29 7.24
N MET A 154 -12.93 -4.84 6.86
CA MET A 154 -11.79 -4.96 7.77
C MET A 154 -11.03 -3.64 7.86
N ARG A 155 -10.54 -3.32 9.07
CA ARG A 155 -9.82 -2.06 9.34
C ARG A 155 -8.62 -1.82 8.41
N HIS A 156 -7.93 -2.88 8.01
CA HIS A 156 -6.76 -2.80 7.14
C HIS A 156 -7.11 -2.47 5.67
N TYR A 157 -8.39 -2.42 5.31
CA TYR A 157 -8.84 -1.93 4.01
C TYR A 157 -8.98 -0.40 3.97
N TYR A 158 -8.84 0.32 5.08
CA TYR A 158 -8.99 1.77 5.04
C TYR A 158 -7.83 2.42 4.28
N MET A 159 -8.18 3.24 3.30
CA MET A 159 -7.29 4.08 2.52
C MET A 159 -7.46 5.55 2.93
N HIS A 160 -6.39 6.33 2.76
CA HIS A 160 -6.36 7.79 2.94
C HIS A 160 -6.78 8.29 4.33
N ASP A 161 -6.82 9.63 4.45
CA ASP A 161 -7.29 10.35 5.63
C ASP A 161 -8.77 10.11 5.93
N VAL A 162 -9.13 10.20 7.21
CA VAL A 162 -10.51 10.07 7.70
C VAL A 162 -11.25 11.39 7.54
N ASN A 163 -12.45 11.32 6.99
CA ASN A 163 -13.39 12.45 7.00
C ASN A 163 -14.50 12.21 8.02
N ILE A 164 -15.08 13.28 8.53
CA ILE A 164 -16.25 13.26 9.40
C ILE A 164 -17.43 13.91 8.69
N PHE A 165 -18.56 13.20 8.68
CA PHE A 165 -19.83 13.67 8.15
C PHE A 165 -20.69 14.11 9.32
N ILE A 166 -21.14 15.36 9.27
CA ILE A 166 -22.05 15.94 10.25
C ILE A 166 -23.26 16.53 9.54
N ALA A 167 -24.41 16.58 10.22
CA ALA A 167 -25.52 17.37 9.74
C ALA A 167 -25.12 18.85 9.65
N GLU A 168 -25.71 19.57 8.69
CA GLU A 168 -25.57 21.02 8.57
C GLU A 168 -25.88 21.71 9.91
N PRO A 169 -24.93 22.45 10.48
CA PRO A 169 -25.14 23.15 11.75
C PRO A 169 -26.32 24.13 11.65
N GLY A 170 -27.25 24.06 12.61
CA GLY A 170 -28.47 24.88 12.63
C GLY A 170 -29.66 24.27 11.90
N ASN A 171 -29.47 23.19 11.13
CA ASN A 171 -30.57 22.46 10.48
C ASN A 171 -31.06 21.30 11.37
N THR A 172 -32.03 21.59 12.24
CA THR A 172 -32.57 20.61 13.21
C THR A 172 -33.13 19.34 12.55
N LYS A 173 -33.76 19.48 11.38
CA LYS A 173 -34.31 18.32 10.63
C LYS A 173 -33.19 17.42 10.13
N ALA A 174 -32.12 18.00 9.59
CA ALA A 174 -30.96 17.24 9.14
C ALA A 174 -30.24 16.56 10.31
N MET A 175 -30.08 17.27 11.44
CA MET A 175 -29.48 16.71 12.67
C MET A 175 -30.23 15.48 13.17
N LEU A 176 -31.57 15.57 13.28
CA LEU A 176 -32.40 14.45 13.69
C LEU A 176 -32.31 13.27 12.72
N ALA A 177 -32.30 13.52 11.40
CA ALA A 177 -32.20 12.47 10.40
C ALA A 177 -30.85 11.75 10.44
N VAL A 178 -29.74 12.50 10.54
CA VAL A 178 -28.38 11.96 10.64
C VAL A 178 -28.21 11.15 11.93
N SER A 179 -28.71 11.66 13.06
CA SER A 179 -28.66 10.97 14.35
C SER A 179 -29.51 9.69 14.38
N ALA A 180 -30.75 9.75 13.87
CA ALA A 180 -31.60 8.56 13.75
C ALA A 180 -30.94 7.48 12.91
N LEU A 181 -30.32 7.86 11.78
CA LEU A 181 -29.58 6.94 10.93
C LEU A 181 -28.35 6.35 11.64
N ALA A 182 -27.55 7.18 12.31
CA ALA A 182 -26.34 6.74 13.01
C ALA A 182 -26.66 5.74 14.12
N ARG A 183 -27.70 6.02 14.91
CA ARG A 183 -28.15 5.14 15.99
C ARG A 183 -28.73 3.83 15.47
N ALA A 184 -29.56 3.87 14.43
CA ALA A 184 -30.09 2.66 13.80
C ALA A 184 -28.97 1.79 13.21
N MET A 185 -27.99 2.39 12.54
CA MET A 185 -26.82 1.68 12.02
C MET A 185 -25.99 1.04 13.14
N LYS A 186 -25.80 1.75 14.27
CA LYS A 186 -25.07 1.23 15.44
C LYS A 186 -25.82 0.04 16.08
N GLU A 187 -27.14 0.15 16.24
CA GLU A 187 -27.99 -0.91 16.80
C GLU A 187 -27.99 -2.17 15.92
N MET A 188 -28.03 -1.99 14.60
CA MET A 188 -28.03 -3.11 13.65
C MET A 188 -26.63 -3.63 13.30
N ASN A 189 -25.56 -3.06 13.88
CA ASN A 189 -24.16 -3.33 13.53
C ASN A 189 -23.87 -3.23 12.02
N LYS A 190 -24.47 -2.23 11.36
CA LYS A 190 -24.35 -1.97 9.91
C LYS A 190 -23.48 -0.75 9.63
N VAL A 191 -22.86 -0.77 8.47
CA VAL A 191 -22.10 0.35 7.88
C VAL A 191 -22.62 0.63 6.48
N ALA A 192 -22.45 1.86 5.98
CA ALA A 192 -22.97 2.27 4.67
C ALA A 192 -21.84 2.50 3.66
N ILE A 193 -22.00 1.99 2.44
CA ILE A 193 -21.04 2.20 1.35
C ILE A 193 -21.51 3.40 0.53
N LEU A 194 -20.63 4.39 0.36
CA LEU A 194 -20.92 5.62 -0.36
C LEU A 194 -20.03 5.76 -1.59
N ARG A 195 -20.61 6.35 -2.64
CA ARG A 195 -19.90 6.97 -3.76
C ARG A 195 -19.80 8.46 -3.53
N CYS A 196 -18.59 8.98 -3.49
CA CYS A 196 -18.28 10.39 -3.23
C CYS A 196 -17.50 11.01 -4.39
N VAL A 197 -17.97 12.15 -4.87
CA VAL A 197 -17.23 13.04 -5.79
C VAL A 197 -17.24 14.44 -5.16
N TRP A 198 -16.08 14.91 -4.72
CA TRP A 198 -15.97 16.10 -3.89
C TRP A 198 -16.10 17.40 -4.70
N ARG A 199 -15.57 17.41 -5.93
CA ARG A 199 -15.54 18.60 -6.80
C ARG A 199 -16.16 18.31 -8.17
N GLN A 200 -16.84 19.31 -8.73
CA GLN A 200 -17.38 19.22 -10.09
C GLN A 200 -16.23 19.06 -11.08
N GLY A 201 -16.29 18.04 -11.95
CA GLY A 201 -15.22 17.81 -12.92
C GLY A 201 -13.99 17.11 -12.36
N GLN A 202 -14.04 16.63 -11.11
CA GLN A 202 -13.03 15.71 -10.58
C GLN A 202 -13.07 14.40 -11.36
N GLY A 203 -11.89 13.94 -11.80
CA GLY A 203 -11.74 12.71 -12.56
C GLY A 203 -11.92 11.44 -11.73
N SER A 204 -11.46 11.49 -10.48
CA SER A 204 -11.54 10.36 -9.55
C SER A 204 -12.87 10.32 -8.79
N VAL A 205 -13.51 9.16 -8.83
CA VAL A 205 -14.61 8.81 -7.94
C VAL A 205 -14.02 8.15 -6.70
N VAL A 206 -14.52 8.50 -5.52
CA VAL A 206 -14.09 7.89 -4.26
C VAL A 206 -15.19 6.97 -3.79
N ILE A 207 -14.86 5.72 -3.52
CA ILE A 207 -15.75 4.80 -2.80
C ILE A 207 -15.26 4.75 -1.36
N GLY A 208 -16.17 4.82 -0.40
CA GLY A 208 -15.79 4.73 1.00
C GLY A 208 -16.89 4.21 1.88
N ILE A 209 -16.51 3.87 3.09
CA ILE A 209 -17.40 3.36 4.13
C ILE A 209 -17.75 4.46 5.11
N LEU A 210 -19.02 4.53 5.45
CA LEU A 210 -19.60 5.43 6.43
C LEU A 210 -19.93 4.62 7.70
N THR A 211 -19.19 4.87 8.76
CA THR A 211 -19.29 4.19 10.06
C THR A 211 -19.97 5.11 11.08
N PRO A 212 -21.00 4.65 11.81
CA PRO A 212 -21.72 5.48 12.77
C PRO A 212 -20.82 5.86 13.96
N ASN A 213 -20.78 7.16 14.27
CA ASN A 213 -20.11 7.73 15.44
C ASN A 213 -21.15 8.42 16.33
N VAL A 214 -21.75 7.62 17.22
CA VAL A 214 -22.80 8.05 18.14
C VAL A 214 -22.16 8.65 19.39
N SER A 215 -22.60 9.85 19.77
CA SER A 215 -22.19 10.53 20.99
C SER A 215 -22.96 10.00 22.20
N ASP A 216 -22.27 9.85 23.34
CA ASP A 216 -22.92 9.52 24.61
C ASP A 216 -23.56 10.75 25.29
N LYS A 217 -23.18 11.96 24.87
CA LYS A 217 -23.72 13.21 25.40
C LYS A 217 -24.80 13.78 24.48
N ASP A 218 -25.92 14.21 25.07
CA ASP A 218 -27.07 14.78 24.35
C ASP A 218 -26.80 16.13 23.69
N ASP A 219 -25.76 16.86 24.13
CA ASP A 219 -25.37 18.16 23.60
C ASP A 219 -24.49 18.06 22.33
N ILE A 220 -23.93 16.88 22.05
CA ILE A 220 -23.08 16.64 20.89
C ILE A 220 -23.87 15.82 19.87
N PRO A 221 -24.10 16.35 18.65
CA PRO A 221 -24.82 15.60 17.63
C PRO A 221 -24.02 14.39 17.16
N ASP A 222 -24.74 13.31 16.86
CA ASP A 222 -24.16 12.13 16.23
C ASP A 222 -23.57 12.47 14.86
N SER A 223 -22.55 11.72 14.48
CA SER A 223 -21.79 11.93 13.25
C SER A 223 -21.43 10.60 12.61
N PHE A 224 -20.71 10.65 11.50
CA PHE A 224 -20.16 9.46 10.87
C PHE A 224 -18.69 9.64 10.51
N TYR A 225 -17.92 8.57 10.67
CA TYR A 225 -16.58 8.48 10.08
C TYR A 225 -16.68 7.96 8.66
N PHE A 226 -15.97 8.62 7.75
CA PHE A 226 -15.83 8.21 6.37
C PHE A 226 -14.39 7.83 6.07
N ASN A 227 -14.18 6.56 5.75
CA ASN A 227 -12.90 5.99 5.35
C ASN A 227 -12.97 5.57 3.88
N VAL A 228 -11.95 5.90 3.09
CA VAL A 228 -11.90 5.47 1.68
C VAL A 228 -11.63 3.97 1.63
N LEU A 229 -12.27 3.27 0.70
CA LEU A 229 -12.03 1.86 0.42
C LEU A 229 -11.21 1.71 -0.86
N PRO A 230 -10.36 0.66 -0.97
CA PRO A 230 -9.60 0.36 -2.16
C PRO A 230 -10.52 -0.05 -3.30
N TYR A 231 -10.11 0.27 -4.52
CA TYR A 231 -10.61 -0.42 -5.71
C TYR A 231 -9.93 -1.79 -5.84
N ALA A 232 -10.44 -2.62 -6.76
CA ALA A 232 -9.84 -3.91 -7.06
C ALA A 232 -8.36 -3.76 -7.51
N GLU A 233 -8.02 -2.66 -8.19
CA GLU A 233 -6.65 -2.40 -8.65
C GLU A 233 -5.68 -2.01 -7.52
N ASP A 234 -6.19 -1.55 -6.37
CA ASP A 234 -5.37 -1.15 -5.22
C ASP A 234 -4.95 -2.34 -4.35
N VAL A 235 -5.68 -3.46 -4.44
CA VAL A 235 -5.44 -4.67 -3.63
C VAL A 235 -4.28 -5.47 -4.22
N ARG A 236 -3.28 -5.77 -3.38
CA ARG A 236 -2.15 -6.63 -3.75
C ARG A 236 -2.23 -7.96 -3.04
N GLU A 237 -2.36 -9.03 -3.81
CA GLU A 237 -2.44 -10.39 -3.30
C GLU A 237 -1.04 -10.99 -3.15
N PHE A 238 -0.46 -10.85 -1.96
CA PHE A 238 0.78 -11.54 -1.61
C PHE A 238 0.45 -12.82 -0.85
N GLN A 239 1.01 -13.93 -1.34
CA GLN A 239 0.86 -15.24 -0.70
C GLN A 239 1.98 -15.43 0.32
N PHE A 240 1.62 -15.66 1.57
CA PHE A 240 2.56 -15.96 2.65
C PHE A 240 2.26 -17.33 3.27
N PRO A 241 3.27 -18.15 3.58
CA PRO A 241 3.05 -19.38 4.34
C PRO A 241 2.44 -19.08 5.71
N SER A 242 1.46 -19.89 6.12
CA SER A 242 0.89 -19.80 7.47
C SER A 242 1.94 -20.18 8.51
N PHE A 243 2.07 -19.37 9.57
CA PHE A 243 2.94 -19.69 10.70
C PHE A 243 2.53 -20.99 11.40
N SER A 244 1.25 -21.38 11.37
CA SER A 244 0.77 -22.65 11.95
C SER A 244 1.25 -23.89 11.20
N ASN A 245 1.61 -23.75 9.93
CA ASN A 245 2.06 -24.86 9.08
C ASN A 245 3.58 -25.05 9.12
N LEU A 246 4.30 -24.23 9.90
CA LEU A 246 5.74 -24.35 10.04
C LEU A 246 6.10 -25.62 10.84
N PRO A 247 7.26 -26.24 10.55
CA PRO A 247 7.74 -27.40 11.29
C PRO A 247 7.77 -27.15 12.80
N ALA A 248 7.55 -28.19 13.60
CA ALA A 248 7.57 -28.10 15.06
C ALA A 248 8.87 -27.49 15.62
N SER A 249 9.99 -27.61 14.89
CA SER A 249 11.28 -26.99 15.25
C SER A 249 11.27 -25.45 15.20
N TRP A 250 10.31 -24.85 14.49
CA TRP A 250 10.16 -23.40 14.34
C TRP A 250 8.96 -22.85 15.09
N GLN A 251 8.16 -23.72 15.71
CA GLN A 251 7.10 -23.30 16.62
C GLN A 251 7.73 -22.88 17.96
N PRO A 252 7.23 -21.82 18.61
CA PRO A 252 7.73 -21.40 19.91
C PRO A 252 7.45 -22.49 20.95
N ASN A 253 8.44 -22.76 21.81
CA ASN A 253 8.23 -23.61 22.97
C ASN A 253 7.54 -22.83 24.12
N GLU A 254 7.11 -23.54 25.16
CA GLU A 254 6.40 -22.95 26.30
C GLU A 254 7.25 -21.88 27.02
N GLU A 255 8.56 -22.13 27.18
CA GLU A 255 9.47 -21.17 27.82
C GLU A 255 9.65 -19.88 26.98
N GLN A 256 9.66 -20.00 25.65
CA GLN A 256 9.76 -18.89 24.71
C GLN A 256 8.47 -18.08 24.70
N GLN A 257 7.32 -18.75 24.75
CA GLN A 257 6.02 -18.09 24.88
C GLN A 257 5.93 -17.32 26.20
N GLU A 258 6.30 -17.94 27.33
CA GLU A 258 6.30 -17.28 28.64
C GLU A 258 7.25 -16.07 28.66
N ALA A 259 8.44 -16.18 28.07
CA ALA A 259 9.37 -15.07 27.95
C ALA A 259 8.79 -13.92 27.10
N ALA A 260 8.09 -14.23 26.00
CA ALA A 260 7.41 -13.24 25.16
C ALA A 260 6.25 -12.57 25.91
N ASP A 261 5.43 -13.33 26.62
CA ASP A 261 4.31 -12.80 27.41
C ASP A 261 4.79 -11.85 28.50
N ASN A 262 5.89 -12.20 29.18
CA ASN A 262 6.51 -11.33 30.18
C ASN A 262 7.08 -10.05 29.57
N LEU A 263 7.64 -10.12 28.36
CA LEU A 263 8.09 -8.95 27.62
C LEU A 263 6.92 -8.03 27.22
N VAL A 264 5.79 -8.59 26.78
CA VAL A 264 4.58 -7.82 26.44
C VAL A 264 4.00 -7.14 27.68
N LYS A 265 3.88 -7.87 28.81
CA LYS A 265 3.41 -7.30 30.09
C LYS A 265 4.31 -6.16 30.58
N MET A 266 5.62 -6.28 30.38
CA MET A 266 6.59 -5.24 30.75
C MET A 266 6.41 -3.96 29.93
N LEU A 267 6.05 -4.07 28.65
CA LEU A 267 5.87 -2.96 27.72
C LEU A 267 4.42 -2.45 27.66
N ASP A 268 3.57 -2.86 28.60
CA ASP A 268 2.19 -2.39 28.68
C ASP A 268 2.16 -0.88 28.96
N LEU A 269 1.47 -0.13 28.09
CA LEU A 269 1.37 1.32 28.17
C LEU A 269 0.24 1.78 29.13
N ALA A 270 -0.62 0.87 29.58
CA ALA A 270 -1.74 1.15 30.49
C ALA A 270 -1.90 0.09 31.60
N PRO A 271 -0.85 -0.13 32.44
CA PRO A 271 -0.88 -1.17 33.44
C PRO A 271 -2.04 -0.98 34.42
N SER A 272 -2.85 -2.02 34.61
CA SER A 272 -3.98 -2.05 35.57
C SER A 272 -5.06 -0.98 35.32
N GLY A 273 -5.26 -0.56 34.07
CA GLY A 273 -6.28 0.44 33.72
C GLY A 273 -5.91 1.86 34.12
N SER A 274 -4.63 2.12 34.39
CA SER A 274 -4.11 3.48 34.49
C SER A 274 -4.33 4.24 33.19
N ARG A 275 -4.23 5.57 33.25
CA ARG A 275 -4.20 6.39 32.03
C ARG A 275 -3.06 5.92 31.14
N GLU A 276 -3.34 5.75 29.85
CA GLU A 276 -2.34 5.37 28.85
C GLU A 276 -1.17 6.36 28.89
N THR A 277 0.03 5.81 28.99
CA THR A 277 1.27 6.58 29.21
C THR A 277 1.67 7.33 27.95
N LEU A 278 1.47 6.71 26.78
CA LEU A 278 1.68 7.33 25.49
C LEU A 278 0.32 7.75 24.89
N LEU A 279 0.14 9.03 24.62
CA LEU A 279 -1.08 9.57 24.01
C LEU A 279 -0.72 10.16 22.63
N PRO A 280 -0.79 9.36 21.55
CA PRO A 280 -0.41 9.81 20.21
C PRO A 280 -1.15 11.08 19.77
N ASP A 281 -2.44 11.18 20.09
CA ASP A 281 -3.28 12.35 19.73
C ASP A 281 -2.84 13.66 20.40
N LEU A 282 -2.09 13.57 21.51
CA LEU A 282 -1.55 14.73 22.24
C LEU A 282 -0.03 14.88 22.06
N THR A 283 0.58 13.99 21.29
CA THR A 283 2.03 13.99 21.06
C THR A 283 2.31 14.74 19.75
N PRO A 284 2.99 15.89 19.77
CA PRO A 284 3.29 16.64 18.55
C PRO A 284 4.27 15.86 17.67
N ASN A 285 4.22 16.12 16.36
CA ASN A 285 5.14 15.50 15.41
C ASN A 285 6.60 15.93 15.70
N PRO A 286 7.48 15.02 16.16
CA PRO A 286 8.85 15.38 16.57
C PRO A 286 9.69 15.88 15.39
N VAL A 287 9.36 15.46 14.18
CA VAL A 287 10.06 15.84 12.96
C VAL A 287 9.80 17.32 12.60
N LEU A 288 8.56 17.80 12.80
CA LEU A 288 8.21 19.21 12.58
C LEU A 288 8.80 20.12 13.66
N GLU A 289 8.72 19.73 14.94
CA GLU A 289 9.33 20.48 16.04
C GLU A 289 10.84 20.66 15.79
N ARG A 290 11.51 19.57 15.44
CA ARG A 290 12.94 19.56 15.11
C ARG A 290 13.28 20.49 13.95
N PHE A 291 12.47 20.48 12.89
CA PHE A 291 12.68 21.31 11.72
C PHE A 291 12.51 22.80 12.02
N TYR A 292 11.41 23.19 12.66
CA TYR A 292 11.15 24.61 12.95
C TYR A 292 12.14 25.20 13.95
N ARG A 293 12.57 24.40 14.94
CA ARG A 293 13.61 24.80 15.89
C ARG A 293 14.96 25.00 15.20
N HIS A 294 15.32 24.12 14.27
CA HIS A 294 16.54 24.30 13.49
C HIS A 294 16.44 25.50 12.54
N LEU A 295 15.27 25.73 11.93
CA LEU A 295 15.01 26.88 11.07
C LEU A 295 15.14 28.20 11.84
N GLU A 296 14.63 28.28 13.07
CA GLU A 296 14.78 29.45 13.94
C GLU A 296 16.27 29.69 14.29
N LEU A 297 17.02 28.64 14.57
CA LEU A 297 18.45 28.75 14.86
C LEU A 297 19.22 29.24 13.62
N LYS A 298 18.93 28.70 12.44
CA LYS A 298 19.56 29.14 11.18
C LYS A 298 19.16 30.55 10.76
N SER A 299 17.95 31.02 11.10
CA SER A 299 17.53 32.39 10.78
C SER A 299 18.32 33.43 11.58
N LYS A 300 18.77 33.09 12.80
CA LYS A 300 19.64 33.93 13.64
C LYS A 300 21.12 33.72 13.33
N HIS A 301 21.52 32.49 13.00
CA HIS A 301 22.90 32.09 12.74
C HIS A 301 23.00 31.22 11.48
N PRO A 302 23.23 31.81 10.30
CA PRO A 302 23.21 31.09 9.02
C PRO A 302 24.15 29.87 8.95
N ASP A 303 25.32 29.99 9.57
CA ASP A 303 26.39 28.97 9.54
C ASP A 303 26.28 27.96 10.70
N ALA A 304 25.25 28.07 11.54
CA ALA A 304 25.13 27.18 12.68
C ALA A 304 24.80 25.74 12.25
N ALA A 305 25.55 24.80 12.81
CA ALA A 305 25.37 23.38 12.59
C ALA A 305 24.04 22.88 13.18
N VAL A 306 23.61 21.69 12.73
CA VAL A 306 22.42 21.03 13.29
C VAL A 306 22.72 20.66 14.76
N PRO A 307 21.98 21.20 15.76
CA PRO A 307 22.23 20.90 17.17
C PRO A 307 21.89 19.45 17.50
N PRO A 308 22.37 18.86 18.61
CA PRO A 308 21.92 17.53 19.07
C PRO A 308 20.40 17.52 19.38
N LEU A 309 19.80 16.33 19.54
CA LEU A 309 18.40 16.21 19.96
C LEU A 309 18.21 16.78 21.37
N ASP A 310 17.16 17.56 21.56
CA ASP A 310 16.77 18.10 22.86
C ASP A 310 16.13 17.02 23.72
N GLU A 311 16.24 17.16 25.04
CA GLU A 311 15.67 16.21 26.00
C GLU A 311 14.16 16.03 25.85
N SER A 312 13.42 17.09 25.47
CA SER A 312 11.99 16.98 25.20
C SER A 312 11.66 16.07 24.01
N LEU A 313 12.44 16.16 22.93
CA LEU A 313 12.30 15.28 21.77
C LEU A 313 12.75 13.85 22.07
N LYS A 314 13.85 13.68 22.80
CA LYS A 314 14.33 12.36 23.20
C LYS A 314 13.27 11.59 23.97
N LYS A 315 12.56 12.25 24.90
CA LYS A 315 11.44 11.63 25.63
C LYS A 315 10.31 11.12 24.73
N ILE A 316 10.13 11.70 23.55
CA ILE A 316 9.12 11.28 22.57
C ILE A 316 9.66 10.14 21.69
N THR A 317 10.93 10.22 21.29
CA THR A 317 11.52 9.32 20.28
C THR A 317 12.22 8.10 20.86
N GLU A 318 12.63 8.15 22.13
CA GLU A 318 13.43 7.11 22.80
C GLU A 318 12.61 6.44 23.91
N PRO A 319 12.84 5.13 24.16
CA PRO A 319 12.20 4.42 25.27
C PRO A 319 12.70 4.96 26.61
N ASP A 320 11.85 4.88 27.63
CA ASP A 320 12.19 5.33 28.98
C ASP A 320 13.38 4.53 29.55
N PRO A 321 14.53 5.18 29.82
CA PRO A 321 15.71 4.49 30.33
C PRO A 321 15.47 3.86 31.71
N GLU A 322 14.60 4.46 32.54
CA GLU A 322 14.29 3.91 33.87
C GLU A 322 13.55 2.58 33.72
N LEU A 323 12.53 2.53 32.86
CA LEU A 323 11.77 1.31 32.56
C LEU A 323 12.67 0.19 32.03
N LEU A 324 13.60 0.51 31.13
CA LEU A 324 14.55 -0.47 30.59
C LEU A 324 15.54 -0.97 31.66
N SER A 325 15.99 -0.08 32.54
CA SER A 325 16.95 -0.45 33.60
C SER A 325 16.32 -1.37 34.65
N GLN A 326 15.08 -1.09 35.07
CA GLN A 326 14.33 -1.87 36.06
C GLN A 326 14.02 -3.27 35.54
N ASN A 327 13.72 -3.39 34.25
CA ASN A 327 13.28 -4.65 33.64
C ASN A 327 14.35 -5.36 32.80
N LYS A 328 15.61 -4.91 32.92
CA LYS A 328 16.77 -5.58 32.33
C LYS A 328 16.80 -7.11 32.50
N PRO A 329 16.47 -7.72 33.68
CA PRO A 329 16.47 -9.17 33.80
C PRO A 329 15.45 -9.86 32.88
N ILE A 330 14.30 -9.25 32.60
CA ILE A 330 13.27 -9.78 31.70
C ILE A 330 13.80 -9.75 30.25
N ILE A 331 14.41 -8.63 29.86
CA ILE A 331 15.02 -8.46 28.53
C ILE A 331 16.15 -9.48 28.32
N ASP A 332 17.01 -9.66 29.31
CA ASP A 332 18.11 -10.63 29.26
C ASP A 332 17.59 -12.07 29.21
N ALA A 333 16.51 -12.39 29.94
CA ALA A 333 15.86 -13.70 29.88
C ALA A 333 15.29 -13.97 28.49
N PHE A 334 14.56 -13.00 27.91
CA PHE A 334 14.05 -13.10 26.54
C PHE A 334 15.18 -13.33 25.54
N ARG A 335 16.25 -12.53 25.61
CA ARG A 335 17.41 -12.66 24.72
C ARG A 335 18.10 -14.02 24.80
N ARG A 336 18.16 -14.63 25.99
CA ARG A 336 18.74 -15.98 26.17
C ARG A 336 17.89 -17.07 25.53
N ARG A 337 16.57 -16.90 25.47
CA ARG A 337 15.64 -17.90 24.90
C ARG A 337 15.50 -17.80 23.38
N PHE A 338 15.81 -16.63 22.80
CA PHE A 338 15.79 -16.38 21.36
C PHE A 338 17.22 -16.15 20.84
N GLU A 339 17.89 -17.24 20.46
CA GLU A 339 19.22 -17.16 19.85
C GLU A 339 19.15 -16.53 18.45
N LEU A 340 19.69 -15.32 18.31
CA LEU A 340 19.85 -14.66 17.03
C LEU A 340 21.27 -14.87 16.52
N LYS A 341 21.40 -15.43 15.31
CA LYS A 341 22.68 -15.59 14.61
C LYS A 341 22.73 -14.66 13.41
N GLU A 342 23.80 -13.87 13.30
CA GLU A 342 24.01 -13.02 12.15
C GLU A 342 24.26 -13.88 10.91
N ASN A 343 23.55 -13.61 9.82
CA ASN A 343 23.78 -14.30 8.56
C ASN A 343 24.95 -13.63 7.82
N PRO A 344 26.12 -14.30 7.67
CA PRO A 344 27.30 -13.69 7.06
C PRO A 344 27.09 -13.32 5.58
N LYS A 345 26.12 -13.93 4.90
CA LYS A 345 25.77 -13.65 3.49
C LYS A 345 24.97 -12.35 3.31
N LEU A 346 24.46 -11.76 4.39
CA LEU A 346 23.61 -10.56 4.39
C LEU A 346 24.28 -9.35 5.05
N LYS A 347 25.62 -9.32 5.15
CA LYS A 347 26.33 -8.07 5.49
C LYS A 347 26.08 -7.03 4.40
N LYS A 348 24.97 -6.29 4.55
CA LYS A 348 24.71 -5.06 3.80
C LYS A 348 25.93 -4.17 4.02
N SER A 349 26.67 -3.90 2.95
CA SER A 349 27.77 -2.95 2.93
C SER A 349 27.37 -1.66 3.65
N THR A 350 28.13 -1.30 4.68
CA THR A 350 28.01 -0.09 5.52
C THR A 350 28.08 1.21 4.70
N ARG A 351 28.22 1.16 3.37
CA ARG A 351 28.22 2.35 2.49
C ARG A 351 26.94 3.17 2.54
N ARG A 352 25.80 2.65 3.01
CA ARG A 352 24.58 3.47 3.16
C ARG A 352 24.74 4.60 4.18
N LEU A 353 25.62 4.48 5.18
CA LEU A 353 25.86 5.51 6.19
C LEU A 353 26.81 6.64 5.74
N PHE A 354 27.55 6.45 4.63
CA PHE A 354 28.52 7.44 4.14
C PHE A 354 27.98 8.35 3.03
N ARG A 355 26.75 8.14 2.54
CA ARG A 355 26.19 8.96 1.47
C ARG A 355 25.68 10.33 1.94
N ASP A 356 25.52 10.52 3.26
CA ASP A 356 25.03 11.77 3.85
C ASP A 356 26.14 12.70 4.35
N ARG A 357 27.42 12.42 4.05
CA ARG A 357 28.48 13.42 4.23
C ARG A 357 28.54 14.29 2.97
N PRO A 358 28.26 15.61 3.05
CA PRO A 358 28.53 16.50 1.94
C PRO A 358 30.04 16.48 1.67
N SER A 359 30.42 16.11 0.45
CA SER A 359 31.80 16.25 -0.03
C SER A 359 32.14 17.73 -0.10
N GLY A 360 32.81 18.23 0.94
CA GLY A 360 33.35 19.58 0.94
C GLY A 360 33.43 20.19 2.33
N LEU A 361 34.36 19.70 3.15
CA LEU A 361 34.97 20.46 4.24
C LEU A 361 36.34 19.83 4.49
N ASN A 362 37.37 20.45 3.92
CA ASN A 362 38.75 20.26 4.36
C ASN A 362 38.83 20.78 5.79
N GLU A 363 39.21 19.94 6.76
CA GLU A 363 40.03 20.41 7.86
C GLU A 363 41.06 19.34 8.24
N GLU A 364 42.28 19.85 8.36
CA GLU A 364 43.50 19.18 8.69
C GLU A 364 43.55 18.82 10.18
N ALA A 365 44.30 17.75 10.46
CA ALA A 365 45.05 17.51 11.70
C ALA A 365 44.28 17.47 13.04
N SER A 366 44.11 16.24 13.55
CA SER A 366 44.73 15.95 14.85
C SER A 366 45.13 14.47 14.95
N MET A 367 46.42 14.29 15.24
CA MET A 367 47.14 13.03 15.40
C MET A 367 47.04 12.55 16.85
N GLY A 368 47.06 11.22 17.04
CA GLY A 368 47.20 10.53 18.33
C GLY A 368 46.64 9.11 18.21
N ASP A 369 47.36 8.16 17.58
CA ASP A 369 48.38 7.27 18.18
C ASP A 369 47.72 6.10 18.96
N GLY A 370 47.92 4.80 18.66
CA GLY A 370 48.88 4.19 17.75
C GLY A 370 48.65 2.69 17.47
N SER A 371 49.39 2.22 16.45
CA SER A 371 49.95 0.87 16.14
C SER A 371 49.02 -0.36 16.15
N ASP A 372 48.96 -1.25 15.16
CA ASP A 372 49.85 -1.70 14.08
C ASP A 372 48.97 -2.24 12.93
N GLY A 373 49.34 -2.36 11.66
CA GLY A 373 50.62 -2.22 10.97
C GLY A 373 50.35 -2.22 9.46
N GLN A 374 51.22 -1.51 8.76
CA GLN A 374 51.07 -0.94 7.44
C GLN A 374 51.67 -1.85 6.36
N ALA A 375 50.91 -2.16 5.30
CA ALA A 375 51.41 -2.52 3.96
C ALA A 375 50.19 -2.73 3.04
N ILE A 376 49.94 -2.07 1.92
CA ILE A 376 50.67 -1.14 1.05
C ILE A 376 49.57 -0.30 0.36
N LYS A 377 49.62 1.03 0.50
CA LYS A 377 48.92 1.95 -0.39
C LYS A 377 49.86 2.26 -1.54
N SER A 378 49.56 1.71 -2.71
CA SER A 378 50.09 2.16 -3.99
C SER A 378 48.95 2.10 -5.00
N ILE A 379 48.37 3.26 -5.30
CA ILE A 379 48.06 3.79 -6.64
C ILE A 379 47.25 2.81 -7.52
N GLU A 380 45.97 3.04 -7.83
CA GLU A 380 45.53 4.12 -8.72
C GLU A 380 44.10 4.60 -8.44
N ASN A 381 43.97 5.92 -8.46
CA ASN A 381 42.74 6.63 -8.77
C ASN A 381 42.21 6.15 -10.13
N THR A 382 41.10 5.42 -10.13
CA THR A 382 40.19 5.37 -11.28
C THR A 382 38.79 5.73 -10.79
N SER A 383 38.40 6.95 -11.14
CA SER A 383 37.05 7.36 -11.53
C SER A 383 35.89 6.59 -10.90
N THR A 384 35.19 7.25 -9.97
CA THR A 384 33.81 6.95 -9.60
C THR A 384 32.86 7.23 -10.77
N VAL A 385 32.96 6.43 -11.84
CA VAL A 385 31.97 6.31 -12.90
C VAL A 385 31.49 4.87 -12.81
N GLY A 386 30.21 4.67 -12.45
CA GLY A 386 29.65 3.32 -12.41
C GLY A 386 29.76 2.68 -13.79
N VAL A 387 30.33 1.48 -13.87
CA VAL A 387 30.46 0.74 -15.13
C VAL A 387 29.07 0.59 -15.75
N GLU A 388 28.88 1.15 -16.96
CA GLU A 388 27.59 1.15 -17.66
C GLU A 388 27.49 0.04 -18.71
N LYS A 389 28.64 -0.49 -19.15
CA LYS A 389 28.80 -1.55 -20.14
C LYS A 389 29.97 -2.45 -19.78
N ILE A 390 29.87 -3.73 -20.10
CA ILE A 390 30.95 -4.71 -19.90
C ILE A 390 32.08 -4.42 -20.91
N GLY A 391 33.26 -4.02 -20.43
CA GLY A 391 34.45 -3.75 -21.25
C GLY A 391 35.22 -5.02 -21.63
N ASP A 392 36.10 -4.91 -22.63
CA ASP A 392 36.87 -6.06 -23.15
C ASP A 392 38.11 -6.39 -22.32
N SER A 393 38.56 -5.44 -21.49
CA SER A 393 39.74 -5.57 -20.63
C SER A 393 39.46 -6.34 -19.33
N THR A 394 38.28 -6.16 -18.72
CA THR A 394 37.91 -6.72 -17.40
C THR A 394 36.44 -7.20 -17.33
N PRO A 395 35.97 -8.02 -18.30
CA PRO A 395 34.55 -8.31 -18.47
C PRO A 395 33.86 -8.97 -17.28
N ILE A 396 34.56 -9.84 -16.54
CA ILE A 396 34.00 -10.50 -15.35
C ILE A 396 33.81 -9.49 -14.20
N GLN A 397 34.78 -8.61 -13.98
CA GLN A 397 34.73 -7.59 -12.93
C GLN A 397 33.66 -6.54 -13.25
N ASP A 398 33.55 -6.16 -14.53
CA ASP A 398 32.54 -5.22 -15.01
C ASP A 398 31.13 -5.80 -14.84
N PHE A 399 30.95 -7.09 -15.14
CA PHE A 399 29.69 -7.81 -14.93
C PHE A 399 29.31 -7.88 -13.45
N GLU A 400 30.25 -8.25 -12.57
CA GLU A 400 30.00 -8.27 -11.12
C GLU A 400 29.67 -6.87 -10.58
N ALA A 401 30.35 -5.83 -11.10
CA ALA A 401 30.08 -4.44 -10.75
C ALA A 401 28.67 -4.01 -11.20
N MET A 402 28.26 -4.38 -12.42
CA MET A 402 26.91 -4.11 -12.94
C MET A 402 25.84 -4.91 -12.18
N MET A 403 26.08 -6.18 -11.86
CA MET A 403 25.19 -7.02 -11.04
C MET A 403 25.03 -6.50 -9.62
N SER A 404 26.04 -5.82 -9.09
CA SER A 404 26.03 -5.23 -7.73
C SER A 404 25.29 -3.88 -7.66
N ARG A 405 24.90 -3.31 -8.81
CA ARG A 405 24.12 -2.07 -8.86
C ARG A 405 22.72 -2.28 -8.30
N ARG A 406 22.23 -1.28 -7.57
CA ARG A 406 20.91 -1.29 -6.91
C ARG A 406 20.13 0.00 -7.16
N ASP A 407 20.59 0.83 -8.09
CA ASP A 407 19.98 2.12 -8.47
C ASP A 407 18.82 1.97 -9.45
N SER A 408 18.73 0.85 -10.18
CA SER A 408 17.58 0.49 -11.03
C SER A 408 17.46 -1.03 -11.12
N PRO A 409 16.22 -1.60 -11.13
CA PRO A 409 16.02 -3.02 -11.38
C PRO A 409 16.45 -3.46 -12.79
N GLU A 410 16.60 -2.52 -13.73
CA GLU A 410 16.98 -2.81 -15.11
C GLU A 410 18.46 -3.26 -15.26
N TRP A 411 19.32 -2.95 -14.28
CA TRP A 411 20.75 -3.26 -14.36
C TRP A 411 21.04 -4.75 -14.37
N VAL A 412 20.27 -5.55 -13.62
CA VAL A 412 20.43 -7.02 -13.59
C VAL A 412 20.14 -7.59 -14.98
N GLY A 413 18.99 -7.26 -15.55
CA GLY A 413 18.62 -7.69 -16.91
C GLY A 413 19.63 -7.23 -17.97
N LYS A 414 20.10 -5.98 -17.88
CA LYS A 414 21.11 -5.42 -18.80
C LYS A 414 22.44 -6.15 -18.69
N ALA A 415 22.93 -6.41 -17.48
CA ALA A 415 24.19 -7.12 -17.24
C ALA A 415 24.12 -8.58 -17.73
N ILE A 416 23.01 -9.28 -17.49
CA ILE A 416 22.75 -10.62 -18.04
C ILE A 416 22.85 -10.56 -19.57
N ASN A 417 22.15 -9.63 -20.21
CA ASN A 417 22.09 -9.55 -21.66
C ASN A 417 23.44 -9.19 -22.30
N GLU A 418 24.20 -8.26 -21.72
CA GLU A 418 25.52 -7.92 -22.22
C GLU A 418 26.51 -9.08 -22.08
N MET A 419 26.46 -9.83 -20.98
CA MET A 419 27.31 -11.02 -20.82
C MET A 419 26.93 -12.14 -21.79
N LYS A 420 25.63 -12.34 -22.04
CA LYS A 420 25.14 -13.29 -23.06
C LYS A 420 25.67 -12.96 -24.45
N ASN A 421 25.63 -11.69 -24.85
CA ASN A 421 26.16 -11.25 -26.14
C ASN A 421 27.66 -11.51 -26.24
N LYS A 422 28.45 -11.15 -25.22
CA LYS A 422 29.89 -11.43 -25.23
C LYS A 422 30.24 -12.92 -25.31
N ILE A 423 29.45 -13.77 -24.64
CA ILE A 423 29.63 -15.23 -24.74
C ILE A 423 29.32 -15.69 -26.17
N PHE A 424 28.26 -15.17 -26.80
CA PHE A 424 27.95 -15.50 -28.20
C PHE A 424 29.05 -15.03 -29.15
N ASP A 425 29.50 -13.78 -29.04
CA ASP A 425 30.57 -13.22 -29.88
C ASP A 425 31.86 -14.06 -29.75
N LEU A 426 32.23 -14.46 -28.54
CA LEU A 426 33.41 -15.33 -28.33
C LEU A 426 33.28 -16.74 -28.91
N VAL A 427 32.06 -17.26 -28.99
CA VAL A 427 31.80 -18.60 -29.57
C VAL A 427 31.73 -18.51 -31.10
N GLU A 428 31.13 -17.46 -31.63
CA GLU A 428 31.01 -17.21 -33.08
C GLU A 428 32.36 -16.84 -33.72
N ASP A 429 33.16 -15.99 -33.06
CA ASP A 429 34.46 -15.52 -33.57
C ASP A 429 35.63 -16.46 -33.25
N SER A 430 35.36 -17.68 -32.75
CA SER A 430 36.39 -18.66 -32.43
C SER A 430 36.93 -19.36 -33.68
N TYR A 431 38.27 -19.41 -33.83
CA TYR A 431 38.93 -20.16 -34.90
C TYR A 431 39.67 -21.34 -34.26
N GLU A 432 39.15 -22.55 -34.46
CA GLU A 432 39.69 -23.79 -33.86
C GLU A 432 39.63 -23.83 -32.31
N GLY A 433 38.77 -23.01 -31.67
CA GLY A 433 38.43 -23.14 -30.24
C GLY A 433 39.34 -22.41 -29.26
N ASP A 434 40.21 -21.54 -29.77
CA ASP A 434 41.03 -20.57 -29.06
C ASP A 434 40.26 -19.71 -28.03
N ASN A 435 39.01 -19.34 -28.30
CA ASN A 435 38.19 -18.53 -27.39
C ASN A 435 37.28 -19.33 -26.42
N TYR A 436 37.22 -20.66 -26.53
CA TYR A 436 36.28 -21.48 -25.73
C TYR A 436 36.54 -21.45 -24.24
N LEU A 437 37.81 -21.40 -23.82
CA LEU A 437 38.15 -21.33 -22.40
C LEU A 437 37.61 -20.04 -21.74
N LYS A 438 37.71 -18.90 -22.44
CA LYS A 438 37.18 -17.60 -21.98
C LYS A 438 35.66 -17.58 -21.97
N ALA A 439 35.03 -18.10 -23.04
CA ALA A 439 33.57 -18.22 -23.10
C ALA A 439 33.02 -19.06 -21.92
N LEU A 440 33.70 -20.15 -21.56
CA LEU A 440 33.33 -20.99 -20.42
C LEU A 440 33.50 -20.26 -19.08
N GLU A 441 34.55 -19.47 -18.90
CA GLU A 441 34.73 -18.65 -17.69
C GLU A 441 33.60 -17.63 -17.52
N TYR A 442 33.19 -16.99 -18.63
CA TYR A 442 32.09 -16.03 -18.63
C TYR A 442 30.76 -16.71 -18.36
N LEU A 443 30.56 -17.91 -18.89
CA LEU A 443 29.35 -18.68 -18.66
C LEU A 443 29.23 -19.15 -17.19
N VAL A 444 30.35 -19.49 -16.54
CA VAL A 444 30.38 -19.76 -15.09
C VAL A 444 30.06 -18.50 -14.27
N ALA A 445 30.62 -17.35 -14.64
CA ALA A 445 30.31 -16.07 -13.98
C ALA A 445 28.82 -15.70 -14.15
N LEU A 446 28.27 -15.88 -15.35
CA LEU A 446 26.86 -15.66 -15.65
C LEU A 446 25.95 -16.57 -14.82
N ARG A 447 26.27 -17.88 -14.74
CA ARG A 447 25.52 -18.85 -13.92
C ARG A 447 25.48 -18.41 -12.45
N LYS A 448 26.63 -18.03 -11.89
CA LYS A 448 26.72 -17.55 -10.50
C LYS A 448 25.89 -16.28 -10.29
N GLY A 449 25.95 -15.33 -11.22
CA GLY A 449 25.16 -14.09 -11.18
C GLY A 449 23.65 -14.37 -11.18
N CYS A 450 23.17 -15.22 -12.08
CA CYS A 450 21.75 -15.59 -12.17
C CYS A 450 21.24 -16.34 -10.93
N VAL A 451 22.06 -17.16 -10.28
CA VAL A 451 21.69 -17.80 -9.00
C VAL A 451 21.58 -16.78 -7.87
N LEU A 452 22.51 -15.81 -7.79
CA LEU A 452 22.53 -14.79 -6.73
C LEU A 452 21.35 -13.81 -6.82
N GLU A 453 20.98 -13.39 -8.03
CA GLU A 453 19.89 -12.43 -8.26
C GLU A 453 18.53 -13.12 -8.53
N GLN A 454 18.42 -14.44 -8.32
CA GLN A 454 17.19 -15.22 -8.49
C GLN A 454 16.57 -15.14 -9.91
N GLU A 455 17.41 -15.16 -10.94
CA GLU A 455 17.01 -15.15 -12.36
C GLU A 455 17.38 -16.47 -13.10
N PRO A 456 16.96 -17.66 -12.60
CA PRO A 456 17.39 -18.94 -13.17
C PRO A 456 16.88 -19.19 -14.59
N LYS A 457 15.67 -18.69 -14.92
CA LYS A 457 15.08 -18.83 -16.27
C LYS A 457 15.96 -18.24 -17.35
N GLN A 458 16.50 -17.04 -17.11
CA GLN A 458 17.34 -16.35 -18.10
C GLN A 458 18.62 -17.11 -18.44
N PHE A 459 19.22 -17.82 -17.48
CA PHE A 459 20.39 -18.66 -17.73
C PHE A 459 20.00 -19.96 -18.45
N ASN A 460 18.95 -20.63 -17.98
CA ASN A 460 18.52 -21.92 -18.53
C ASN A 460 18.10 -21.79 -20.01
N ASP A 461 17.32 -20.76 -20.34
CA ASP A 461 16.90 -20.48 -21.73
C ASP A 461 18.10 -20.20 -22.63
N PHE A 462 19.09 -19.46 -22.11
CA PHE A 462 20.31 -19.13 -22.83
C PHE A 462 21.20 -20.35 -23.07
N LEU A 463 21.34 -21.23 -22.06
CA LEU A 463 22.13 -22.45 -22.21
C LEU A 463 21.51 -23.37 -23.28
N HIS A 464 20.18 -23.53 -23.28
CA HIS A 464 19.48 -24.24 -24.35
C HIS A 464 19.69 -23.61 -25.73
N HIS A 465 19.62 -22.28 -25.81
CA HIS A 465 19.87 -21.58 -27.06
C HIS A 465 21.31 -21.79 -27.56
N LEU A 466 22.29 -21.77 -26.66
CA LEU A 466 23.70 -22.00 -26.97
C LEU A 466 23.94 -23.44 -27.47
N TYR A 467 23.36 -24.46 -26.83
CA TYR A 467 23.43 -25.85 -27.32
C TYR A 467 22.82 -26.00 -28.71
N LYS A 468 21.65 -25.40 -28.96
CA LYS A 468 20.99 -25.42 -30.27
C LYS A 468 21.81 -24.71 -31.36
N TYR A 469 22.48 -23.61 -31.00
CA TYR A 469 23.40 -22.90 -31.89
C TYR A 469 24.60 -23.79 -32.25
N CYS A 470 25.19 -24.46 -31.26
CA CYS A 470 26.33 -25.36 -31.49
C CYS A 470 25.97 -26.57 -32.36
N GLU A 471 24.79 -27.18 -32.17
CA GLU A 471 24.30 -28.27 -33.04
C GLU A 471 24.10 -27.80 -34.48
N LYS A 472 23.65 -26.56 -34.70
CA LYS A 472 23.39 -26.01 -36.03
C LYS A 472 24.68 -25.65 -36.79
N HIS A 473 25.71 -25.20 -36.08
CA HIS A 473 26.97 -24.73 -36.66
C HIS A 473 28.11 -25.78 -36.59
N ASN A 474 27.80 -27.03 -36.22
CA ASN A 474 28.76 -28.15 -36.07
C ASN A 474 29.92 -27.86 -35.09
N LEU A 475 29.66 -27.09 -34.02
CA LEU A 475 30.64 -26.74 -32.98
C LEU A 475 30.71 -27.80 -31.87
N ASN A 476 30.89 -29.07 -32.26
CA ASN A 476 30.86 -30.20 -31.32
C ASN A 476 31.96 -30.13 -30.25
N SER A 477 33.12 -29.56 -30.59
CA SER A 477 34.25 -29.35 -29.66
C SER A 477 33.90 -28.41 -28.48
N PHE A 478 33.04 -27.42 -28.70
CA PHE A 478 32.57 -26.53 -27.63
C PHE A 478 31.55 -27.23 -26.73
N CYS A 479 30.63 -28.01 -27.30
CA CYS A 479 29.70 -28.83 -26.53
C CYS A 479 30.41 -29.87 -25.65
N GLU A 480 31.46 -30.51 -26.16
CA GLU A 480 32.30 -31.42 -25.38
C GLU A 480 33.03 -30.69 -24.25
N SER A 481 33.46 -29.46 -24.48
CA SER A 481 34.11 -28.61 -23.46
C SER A 481 33.14 -28.14 -22.37
N LEU A 482 31.88 -27.85 -22.73
CA LEU A 482 30.79 -27.56 -21.78
C LEU A 482 30.48 -28.77 -20.88
N ALA A 483 30.39 -29.95 -21.48
CA ALA A 483 30.16 -31.20 -20.75
C ALA A 483 31.33 -31.54 -19.81
N SER A 484 32.57 -31.27 -20.25
CA SER A 484 33.79 -31.53 -19.46
C SER A 484 33.95 -30.61 -18.24
N LYS A 485 33.39 -29.39 -18.29
CA LYS A 485 33.37 -28.46 -17.13
C LYS A 485 32.12 -28.57 -16.25
N GLU A 486 31.27 -29.57 -16.49
CA GLU A 486 30.03 -29.85 -15.73
C GLU A 486 29.10 -28.62 -15.60
N ILE A 487 29.00 -27.79 -16.65
CA ILE A 487 28.11 -26.63 -16.60
C ILE A 487 26.67 -27.06 -16.88
N MET A 488 25.93 -27.28 -15.80
CA MET A 488 24.52 -27.71 -15.82
C MET A 488 23.54 -26.54 -15.75
N LEU A 489 22.29 -26.82 -16.15
CA LEU A 489 21.14 -25.95 -15.86
C LEU A 489 21.04 -25.69 -14.34
N ILE A 490 20.46 -24.55 -14.00
CA ILE A 490 20.15 -24.20 -12.62
C ILE A 490 18.87 -24.96 -12.24
N ASN A 491 18.97 -25.89 -11.29
CA ASN A 491 17.87 -26.72 -10.82
C ASN A 491 17.09 -26.04 -9.67
N LYS A 492 15.99 -26.67 -9.27
CA LYS A 492 15.13 -26.18 -8.18
C LYS A 492 15.76 -26.20 -6.78
N THR A 493 16.81 -27.01 -6.57
CA THR A 493 17.55 -27.07 -5.29
C THR A 493 18.53 -25.90 -5.14
N GLU A 494 19.07 -25.38 -6.24
CA GLU A 494 19.95 -24.19 -6.27
C GLU A 494 19.18 -22.86 -6.33
N ALA A 495 18.06 -22.81 -7.05
CA ALA A 495 17.20 -21.63 -7.12
C ALA A 495 15.71 -22.03 -7.07
N ALA A 496 14.96 -21.51 -6.09
CA ALA A 496 13.56 -21.87 -5.86
C ALA A 496 12.64 -21.53 -7.06
N ASP A 497 12.99 -20.50 -7.83
CA ASP A 497 12.25 -20.03 -9.01
C ASP A 497 12.60 -20.79 -10.30
N SER A 498 13.44 -21.82 -10.21
CA SER A 498 13.72 -22.71 -11.34
C SER A 498 12.62 -23.76 -11.51
N GLU A 499 12.17 -23.92 -12.76
CA GLU A 499 11.22 -24.95 -13.17
C GLU A 499 11.91 -26.28 -13.53
N VAL A 500 13.25 -26.30 -13.58
CA VAL A 500 14.06 -27.45 -14.02
C VAL A 500 14.30 -28.43 -12.86
N THR A 501 13.97 -29.69 -13.09
CA THR A 501 14.23 -30.79 -12.16
C THR A 501 15.70 -31.22 -12.17
N GLU A 502 16.17 -31.87 -11.10
CA GLU A 502 17.56 -32.37 -11.08
C GLU A 502 17.86 -33.38 -12.20
N ASP A 503 16.85 -34.18 -12.59
CA ASP A 503 16.99 -35.16 -13.66
C ASP A 503 17.10 -34.50 -15.03
N GLU A 504 16.34 -33.41 -15.28
CA GLU A 504 16.44 -32.63 -16.52
C GLU A 504 17.80 -31.92 -16.63
N ALA A 505 18.31 -31.36 -15.53
CA ALA A 505 19.64 -30.75 -15.48
C ALA A 505 20.76 -31.75 -15.79
N ARG A 506 20.61 -33.01 -15.38
CA ARG A 506 21.54 -34.12 -15.68
C ARG A 506 21.34 -34.68 -17.09
N SER A 507 20.12 -34.66 -17.64
CA SER A 507 19.80 -35.23 -18.95
C SER A 507 20.55 -34.57 -20.11
N LEU A 508 20.87 -33.27 -19.99
CA LEU A 508 21.66 -32.53 -20.99
C LEU A 508 23.11 -33.03 -21.13
N MET A 509 23.63 -33.80 -20.16
CA MET A 509 25.00 -34.32 -20.17
C MET A 509 25.13 -35.68 -20.87
N VAL A 510 24.02 -36.36 -21.20
CA VAL A 510 24.09 -37.72 -21.77
C VAL A 510 24.57 -37.65 -23.21
N LYS A 511 25.81 -38.13 -23.44
CA LYS A 511 26.40 -38.33 -24.77
C LYS A 511 25.40 -39.03 -25.70
N LYS A 512 25.05 -38.39 -26.83
CA LYS A 512 24.46 -39.12 -27.96
C LYS A 512 25.51 -40.12 -28.45
N GLU A 513 25.22 -41.42 -28.34
CA GLU A 513 26.06 -42.47 -28.95
C GLU A 513 26.22 -42.19 -30.46
N PRO A 514 27.40 -42.45 -31.04
CA PRO A 514 27.61 -42.25 -32.46
C PRO A 514 26.73 -43.24 -33.24
N LYS A 515 25.88 -42.72 -34.14
CA LYS A 515 25.22 -43.54 -35.15
C LYS A 515 26.31 -44.11 -36.06
N LEU A 516 26.51 -45.43 -36.01
CA LEU A 516 27.27 -46.14 -37.04
C LEU A 516 26.50 -46.03 -38.37
N GLU A 517 27.15 -45.46 -39.39
CA GLU A 517 26.88 -45.74 -40.81
C GLU A 517 28.01 -46.62 -41.36
#